data_AF-A0A482ZUL2-F1
#
_entry.id   AF-A0A482ZUL2-F1
#
_cell.length_a   1.000
_cell.length_b   1.000
_cell.length_c   1.000
_cell.angle_alpha   90.00
_cell.angle_beta   90.00
_cell.angle_gamma   90.00
#
_symmetry.space_group_name_H-M   'P 1'
#
loop_
_entity.id
_entity.type
_entity.pdbx_description
1 polymer ?
#
loop_
_entity_poly.entity_id
_entity_poly.type
_entity_poly.pdbx_seq_one_letter_code
_entity_poly.pdbx_strand_id
1 'polypeptide(L)'
;MKFNPLMTTPLYPIIEKIVSDEWIKLDREKITPWVFMTAGAPFQIEDYYGKKILYQGIEFEGGARDVFWNRYIEPFIERVIDFIVNESLRLSEERNQNPKLMLLEAGCLLKSLVQKVYLRMIEIDRQLRGKGHPHSVPVKNVDGKISAMEQFINRRIDAEVSMVKTKLKVNEIYNKYPFIFWVIPLVISIAS
;
A
#
# COMPACT_ATOMS: atom_id res chain seq x y z
N MET A 1 0.60 0.46 18.05
CA MET A 1 0.35 -0.98 18.28
C MET A 1 1.71 -1.67 18.29
N LYS A 2 2.13 -2.30 19.40
CA LYS A 2 3.47 -2.92 19.50
C LYS A 2 3.48 -4.26 18.75
N PHE A 3 4.46 -4.45 17.88
CA PHE A 3 4.72 -5.69 17.13
C PHE A 3 5.11 -6.81 18.10
N ASN A 4 4.44 -7.97 18.02
CA ASN A 4 4.74 -9.15 18.84
C ASN A 4 5.42 -10.22 17.97
N PRO A 5 6.73 -10.47 18.12
CA PRO A 5 7.51 -11.34 17.23
C PRO A 5 7.17 -12.84 17.31
N LEU A 6 6.25 -13.26 18.19
CA LEU A 6 5.84 -14.66 18.36
C LEU A 6 4.66 -15.09 17.47
N MET A 7 4.14 -14.21 16.61
CA MET A 7 3.01 -14.45 15.72
C MET A 7 3.33 -14.11 14.26
N THR A 8 4.57 -14.37 13.82
CA THR A 8 4.96 -14.18 12.42
C THR A 8 4.80 -15.47 11.63
N THR A 9 4.16 -15.39 10.47
CA THR A 9 4.08 -16.51 9.53
C THR A 9 5.48 -16.80 8.95
N PRO A 10 5.76 -18.04 8.51
CA PRO A 10 6.99 -18.35 7.80
C PRO A 10 7.22 -17.53 6.52
N LEU A 11 6.17 -16.90 5.99
CA LEU A 11 6.22 -16.05 4.80
C LEU A 11 6.52 -14.58 5.12
N TYR A 12 6.51 -14.16 6.39
CA TYR A 12 6.76 -12.78 6.79
C TYR A 12 8.04 -12.20 6.17
N PRO A 13 9.23 -12.87 6.23
CA PRO A 13 10.45 -12.31 5.66
C PRO A 13 10.37 -12.09 4.15
N ILE A 14 9.57 -12.91 3.45
CA ILE A 14 9.38 -12.80 1.99
C ILE A 14 8.56 -11.54 1.68
N ILE A 15 7.42 -11.34 2.34
CA ILE A 15 6.60 -10.14 2.10
C ILE A 15 7.29 -8.88 2.62
N GLU A 16 8.00 -8.93 3.74
CA GLU A 16 8.79 -7.81 4.23
C GLU A 16 9.83 -7.36 3.18
N LYS A 17 10.53 -8.31 2.55
CA LYS A 17 11.44 -8.01 1.45
C LYS A 17 10.71 -7.35 0.28
N ILE A 18 9.58 -7.90 -0.16
CA ILE A 18 8.82 -7.36 -1.30
C ILE A 18 8.33 -5.92 -0.99
N VAL A 19 7.83 -5.67 0.21
CA VAL A 19 7.44 -4.32 0.66
C VAL A 19 8.65 -3.37 0.68
N SER A 20 9.80 -3.85 1.15
CA SER A 20 11.04 -3.07 1.16
C SER A 20 11.52 -2.72 -0.26
N ASP A 21 11.44 -3.67 -1.19
CA ASP A 21 11.82 -3.45 -2.60
C ASP A 21 10.89 -2.44 -3.27
N GLU A 22 9.57 -2.54 -3.06
CA GLU A 22 8.61 -1.55 -3.56
C GLU A 22 8.83 -0.17 -2.95
N TRP A 23 9.20 -0.09 -1.66
CA TRP A 23 9.62 1.16 -1.04
C TRP A 23 10.84 1.78 -1.73
N ILE A 24 11.91 1.01 -1.92
CA ILE A 24 13.14 1.48 -2.58
C ILE A 24 12.84 1.98 -3.99
N LYS A 25 12.03 1.23 -4.74
CA LYS A 25 11.60 1.61 -6.09
C LYS A 25 10.81 2.92 -6.07
N LEU A 26 9.81 3.03 -5.19
CA LEU A 26 8.96 4.20 -5.07
C LEU A 26 9.77 5.46 -4.70
N ASP A 27 10.66 5.36 -3.71
CA ASP A 27 11.52 6.47 -3.31
C ASP A 27 12.43 6.91 -4.47
N ARG A 28 13.16 5.95 -5.06
CA ARG A 28 14.12 6.24 -6.14
C ARG A 28 13.45 6.85 -7.37
N GLU A 29 12.33 6.31 -7.79
CA GLU A 29 11.70 6.68 -9.06
C GLU A 29 10.72 7.85 -8.95
N LYS A 30 10.09 8.04 -7.78
CA LYS A 30 8.96 8.97 -7.62
C LYS A 30 9.18 10.06 -6.58
N ILE A 31 10.00 9.83 -5.55
CA ILE A 31 10.16 10.79 -4.45
C ILE A 31 11.49 11.53 -4.57
N THR A 32 12.62 10.81 -4.55
CA THR A 32 13.98 11.36 -4.63
C THR A 32 14.24 12.28 -5.83
N PRO A 33 13.67 12.08 -7.04
CA PRO A 33 13.90 13.01 -8.15
C PRO A 33 13.56 14.47 -7.83
N TRP A 34 12.57 14.71 -6.95
CA TRP A 34 12.17 16.06 -6.55
C TRP A 34 13.29 16.85 -5.87
N VAL A 35 14.28 16.19 -5.27
CA VAL A 35 15.47 16.84 -4.70
C VAL A 35 16.19 17.69 -5.74
N PHE A 36 16.16 17.29 -7.00
CA PHE A 36 16.86 17.95 -8.09
C PHE A 36 16.03 19.05 -8.77
N MET A 37 14.83 19.38 -8.26
CA MET A 37 13.95 20.37 -8.89
C MET A 37 14.62 21.74 -9.05
N THR A 38 15.48 22.13 -8.10
CA THR A 38 16.17 23.41 -8.09
C THR A 38 17.64 23.31 -8.55
N ALA A 39 18.05 22.21 -9.18
CA ALA A 39 19.44 21.96 -9.58
C ALA A 39 19.87 22.68 -10.87
N GLY A 40 19.01 23.50 -11.47
CA GLY A 40 19.28 24.31 -12.66
C GLY A 40 18.94 23.63 -13.99
N ALA A 41 19.10 22.32 -14.11
CA ALA A 41 18.59 21.55 -15.25
C ALA A 41 17.04 21.44 -15.20
N PRO A 42 16.35 21.28 -16.35
CA PRO A 42 14.92 21.03 -16.36
C PRO A 42 14.57 19.77 -15.54
N PHE A 43 13.73 19.95 -14.53
CA PHE A 43 13.15 18.84 -13.78
C PHE A 43 12.00 18.24 -14.58
N GLN A 44 12.02 16.92 -14.72
CA GLN A 44 10.98 16.16 -15.39
C GLN A 44 10.64 14.90 -14.60
N ILE A 45 9.36 14.71 -14.34
CA ILE A 45 8.83 13.47 -13.78
C ILE A 45 7.45 13.18 -14.34
N GLU A 46 7.02 11.92 -14.30
CA GLU A 46 5.66 11.53 -14.66
C GLU A 46 4.85 11.23 -13.40
N ASP A 47 3.60 11.70 -13.40
CA ASP A 47 2.62 11.28 -12.42
C ASP A 47 2.16 9.84 -12.68
N TYR A 48 1.26 9.35 -11.84
CA TYR A 48 0.75 7.98 -11.95
C TYR A 48 0.03 7.69 -13.27
N TYR A 49 -0.58 8.71 -13.87
CA TYR A 49 -1.38 8.60 -15.09
C TYR A 49 -0.54 8.88 -16.35
N GLY A 50 0.78 9.03 -16.22
CA GLY A 50 1.69 9.31 -17.33
C GLY A 50 1.73 10.78 -17.76
N LYS A 51 1.08 11.68 -17.02
CA LYS A 51 1.19 13.11 -17.29
C LYS A 51 2.57 13.59 -16.86
N LYS A 52 3.26 14.28 -17.77
CA LYS A 52 4.54 14.91 -17.49
C LYS A 52 4.37 16.15 -16.61
N ILE A 53 5.17 16.20 -15.55
CA ILE A 53 5.37 17.35 -14.67
C ILE A 53 6.75 17.90 -15.02
N LEU A 54 6.78 19.16 -15.45
CA LEU A 54 7.98 19.83 -15.96
C LEU A 54 8.17 21.15 -15.24
N TYR A 55 9.35 21.36 -14.65
CA TYR A 55 9.73 22.60 -13.99
C TYR A 55 11.14 23.01 -14.37
N GLN A 56 11.36 24.31 -14.61
CA GLN A 56 12.69 24.87 -14.86
C GLN A 56 12.75 26.31 -14.36
N GLY A 57 13.80 26.65 -13.63
CA GLY A 57 14.05 28.02 -13.18
C GLY A 57 13.01 28.59 -12.21
N ILE A 58 12.19 27.73 -11.57
CA ILE A 58 11.20 28.13 -10.57
C ILE A 58 11.58 27.62 -9.19
N GLU A 59 11.16 28.34 -8.15
CA GLU A 59 11.30 27.90 -6.76
C GLU A 59 10.24 26.84 -6.40
N PHE A 60 10.53 26.02 -5.38
CA PHE A 60 9.59 25.04 -4.85
C PHE A 60 8.55 25.69 -3.93
N GLU A 61 7.69 26.50 -4.54
CA GLU A 61 6.58 27.19 -3.88
C GLU A 61 5.32 27.19 -4.77
N GLY A 62 4.18 27.56 -4.17
CA GLY A 62 2.89 27.60 -4.87
C GLY A 62 2.58 26.29 -5.61
N GLY A 63 2.34 26.39 -6.92
CA GLY A 63 1.90 25.28 -7.76
C GLY A 63 2.81 24.05 -7.77
N ALA A 64 4.14 24.22 -7.71
CA ALA A 64 5.07 23.09 -7.68
C ALA A 64 4.93 22.27 -6.38
N ARG A 65 4.78 23.00 -5.26
CA ARG A 65 4.54 22.41 -3.95
C ARG A 65 3.14 21.81 -3.84
N ASP A 66 2.15 22.43 -4.46
CA ASP A 66 0.79 21.89 -4.52
C ASP A 66 0.75 20.58 -5.29
N VAL A 67 1.40 20.49 -6.45
CA VAL A 67 1.51 19.23 -7.20
C VAL A 67 2.18 18.15 -6.35
N PHE A 68 3.31 18.47 -5.70
CA PHE A 68 4.01 17.51 -4.85
C PHE A 68 3.15 16.94 -3.72
N TRP A 69 2.31 17.78 -3.09
CA TRP A 69 1.49 17.37 -1.94
C TRP A 69 0.07 16.91 -2.29
N ASN A 70 -0.47 17.25 -3.45
CA ASN A 70 -1.87 17.00 -3.79
C ASN A 70 -2.00 15.85 -4.77
N ARG A 71 -2.15 14.63 -4.23
CA ARG A 71 -2.49 13.41 -4.96
C ARG A 71 -1.41 12.94 -5.94
N TYR A 72 -0.17 13.41 -5.79
CA TYR A 72 0.95 12.95 -6.61
C TYR A 72 1.39 11.53 -6.23
N ILE A 73 1.63 11.28 -4.93
CA ILE A 73 2.22 10.02 -4.47
C ILE A 73 1.15 8.96 -4.18
N GLU A 74 -0.04 9.39 -3.77
CA GLU A 74 -1.10 8.53 -3.25
C GLU A 74 -1.49 7.41 -4.23
N PRO A 75 -1.70 7.67 -5.54
CA PRO A 75 -2.01 6.60 -6.49
C PRO A 75 -0.91 5.53 -6.63
N PHE A 76 0.36 5.91 -6.48
CA PHE A 76 1.46 4.94 -6.48
C PHE A 76 1.45 4.05 -5.23
N ILE A 77 1.15 4.64 -4.07
CA ILE A 77 1.01 3.90 -2.79
C ILE A 77 -0.17 2.94 -2.89
N GLU A 78 -1.33 3.39 -3.41
CA GLU A 78 -2.53 2.56 -3.61
C GLU A 78 -2.20 1.33 -4.47
N ARG A 79 -1.48 1.51 -5.59
CA ARG A 79 -1.00 0.40 -6.44
C ARG A 79 -0.12 -0.58 -5.67
N VAL A 80 0.82 -0.09 -4.87
CA VAL A 80 1.69 -0.94 -4.04
C VAL A 80 0.87 -1.73 -3.03
N ILE A 81 -0.10 -1.10 -2.37
CA ILE A 81 -1.01 -1.77 -1.42
C ILE A 81 -1.74 -2.92 -2.09
N ASP A 82 -2.36 -2.67 -3.25
CA ASP A 82 -3.09 -3.72 -3.98
C ASP A 82 -2.17 -4.86 -4.41
N PHE A 83 -0.99 -4.54 -4.92
CA PHE A 83 0.01 -5.53 -5.30
C PHE A 83 0.41 -6.41 -4.11
N ILE A 84 0.79 -5.82 -2.98
CA ILE A 84 1.25 -6.56 -1.80
C ILE A 84 0.14 -7.43 -1.20
N VAL A 85 -1.11 -6.95 -1.20
CA VAL A 85 -2.26 -7.73 -0.72
C VAL A 85 -2.49 -8.96 -1.61
N ASN A 86 -2.50 -8.77 -2.93
CA ASN A 86 -2.69 -9.87 -3.87
C ASN A 86 -1.55 -10.88 -3.80
N GLU A 87 -0.31 -10.39 -3.66
CA GLU A 87 0.87 -11.24 -3.53
C GLU A 87 0.88 -12.03 -2.22
N SER A 88 0.43 -11.42 -1.13
CA SER A 88 0.27 -12.09 0.16
C SER A 88 -0.75 -13.23 0.10
N LEU A 89 -1.88 -13.02 -0.59
CA LEU A 89 -2.88 -14.06 -0.83
C LEU A 89 -2.31 -15.19 -1.68
N ARG A 90 -1.68 -14.86 -2.80
CA ARG A 90 -1.06 -15.84 -3.71
C ARG A 90 -0.04 -16.72 -2.98
N LEU A 91 0.90 -16.11 -2.26
CA LEU A 91 1.92 -16.85 -1.51
C LEU A 91 1.32 -17.71 -0.39
N SER A 92 0.27 -17.22 0.27
CA SER A 92 -0.40 -18.00 1.32
C SER A 92 -1.08 -19.25 0.75
N GLU A 93 -1.70 -19.15 -0.43
CA GLU A 93 -2.32 -20.29 -1.11
C GLU A 93 -1.27 -21.28 -1.61
N GLU A 94 -0.23 -20.80 -2.32
CA GLU A 94 0.83 -21.66 -2.88
C GLU A 94 1.62 -22.43 -1.80
N ARG A 95 1.74 -21.85 -0.61
CA ARG A 95 2.54 -22.41 0.50
C ARG A 95 1.67 -23.00 1.62
N ASN A 96 0.37 -23.13 1.40
CA ASN A 96 -0.61 -23.65 2.36
C ASN A 96 -0.50 -22.98 3.75
N GLN A 97 -0.28 -21.67 3.76
CA GLN A 97 -0.20 -20.85 4.97
C GLN A 97 -1.54 -20.16 5.25
N ASN A 98 -1.72 -19.66 6.47
CA ASN A 98 -2.96 -18.98 6.85
C ASN A 98 -3.06 -17.60 6.17
N PRO A 99 -3.96 -17.40 5.18
CA PRO A 99 -4.09 -16.13 4.46
C PRO A 99 -4.47 -14.97 5.37
N LYS A 100 -5.26 -15.22 6.43
CA LYS A 100 -5.69 -14.17 7.35
C LYS A 100 -4.52 -13.60 8.14
N LEU A 101 -3.64 -14.45 8.68
CA LEU A 101 -2.45 -13.98 9.39
C LEU A 101 -1.52 -13.24 8.44
N MET A 102 -1.35 -13.77 7.22
CA MET A 102 -0.54 -13.15 6.19
C MET A 102 -0.99 -11.73 5.82
N LEU A 103 -2.30 -11.53 5.66
CA LEU A 103 -2.88 -10.22 5.36
C LEU A 103 -2.68 -9.21 6.49
N LEU A 104 -2.77 -9.65 7.76
CA LEU A 104 -2.55 -8.77 8.91
C LEU A 104 -1.09 -8.32 9.03
N GLU A 105 -0.15 -9.20 8.71
CA GLU A 105 1.28 -8.90 8.64
C GLU A 105 1.58 -7.90 7.51
N ALA A 106 1.08 -8.20 6.32
CA ALA A 106 1.19 -7.30 5.17
C ALA A 106 0.62 -5.91 5.49
N GLY A 107 -0.52 -5.84 6.19
CA GLY A 107 -1.11 -4.59 6.65
C GLY A 107 -0.18 -3.79 7.57
N CYS A 108 0.52 -4.44 8.50
CA CYS A 108 1.50 -3.76 9.36
C CYS A 108 2.70 -3.21 8.57
N LEU A 109 3.21 -4.00 7.62
CA LEU A 109 4.32 -3.62 6.75
C LEU A 109 3.95 -2.44 5.83
N LEU A 110 2.75 -2.48 5.24
CA LEU A 110 2.23 -1.41 4.39
C LEU A 110 2.04 -0.10 5.16
N LYS A 111 1.54 -0.13 6.40
CA LYS A 111 1.47 1.07 7.25
C LYS A 111 2.86 1.66 7.52
N SER A 112 3.84 0.81 7.77
CA SER A 112 5.23 1.23 7.93
C SER A 112 5.80 1.85 6.65
N LEU A 113 5.47 1.30 5.47
CA LEU A 113 5.82 1.88 4.16
C LEU A 113 5.20 3.26 3.98
N VAL A 114 3.91 3.43 4.28
CA VAL A 114 3.20 4.72 4.19
C VAL A 114 3.89 5.77 5.05
N GLN A 115 4.26 5.43 6.28
CA GLN A 115 4.98 6.34 7.16
C GLN A 115 6.34 6.75 6.56
N LYS A 116 7.12 5.79 6.04
CA LYS A 116 8.41 6.08 5.38
C LYS A 116 8.24 7.02 4.19
N VAL A 117 7.22 6.81 3.35
CA VAL A 117 6.91 7.67 2.21
C VAL A 117 6.69 9.12 2.64
N TYR A 118 5.77 9.35 3.58
CA TYR A 118 5.45 10.72 3.99
C TYR A 118 6.58 11.39 4.76
N LEU A 119 7.36 10.65 5.56
CA LEU A 119 8.56 11.18 6.21
C LEU A 119 9.61 11.63 5.18
N ARG A 120 9.83 10.84 4.13
CA ARG A 120 10.75 11.19 3.04
C ARG A 120 10.25 12.41 2.27
N MET A 121 8.95 12.51 2.01
CA MET A 121 8.39 13.70 1.37
C MET A 121 8.52 14.97 2.23
N ILE A 122 8.35 14.85 3.55
CA ILE A 122 8.60 15.95 4.49
C ILE A 122 10.05 16.42 4.40
N GLU A 123 11.01 15.48 4.37
CA GLU A 123 12.43 15.78 4.27
C GLU A 123 12.74 16.58 3.01
N ILE A 124 12.21 16.15 1.86
CA ILE A 124 12.39 16.83 0.58
C ILE A 124 11.71 18.22 0.58
N ASP A 125 10.47 18.35 1.07
CA ASP A 125 9.78 19.65 1.19
C ASP A 125 10.61 20.64 2.00
N ARG A 126 11.19 20.18 3.12
CA ARG A 126 12.04 21.01 3.97
C ARG A 126 13.35 21.36 3.30
N GLN A 127 13.99 20.42 2.61
CA GLN A 127 15.23 20.68 1.88
C GLN A 127 15.04 21.74 0.78
N LEU A 128 13.97 21.60 -0.01
CA LEU A 128 13.66 22.50 -1.12
C LEU A 128 13.25 23.89 -0.62
N ARG A 129 12.38 23.98 0.40
CA ARG A 129 11.94 25.27 0.97
C ARG A 129 13.04 25.96 1.78
N GLY A 130 13.86 25.19 2.49
CA GLY A 130 14.95 25.69 3.30
C GLY A 130 16.16 26.15 2.49
N LYS A 131 16.14 26.01 1.14
CA LYS A 131 17.26 26.34 0.25
C LYS A 131 18.58 25.73 0.74
N GLY A 132 18.55 24.45 1.10
CA GLY A 132 19.69 23.73 1.69
C GLY A 132 19.79 23.79 3.21
N HIS A 133 18.88 24.48 3.90
CA HIS A 133 18.79 24.54 5.37
C HIS A 133 17.46 23.95 5.86
N PRO A 134 17.26 22.62 5.86
CA PRO A 134 15.95 22.01 6.15
C PRO A 134 15.35 22.38 7.51
N HIS A 135 16.19 22.73 8.49
CA HIS A 135 15.78 23.11 9.85
C HIS A 135 15.31 24.55 10.00
N SER A 136 15.43 25.38 8.97
CA SER A 136 14.90 26.75 8.99
C SER A 136 13.39 26.81 8.72
N VAL A 137 12.78 25.72 8.24
CA VAL A 137 11.37 25.66 7.85
C VAL A 137 10.58 24.64 8.66
N PRO A 138 9.31 24.94 9.00
CA PRO A 138 8.45 24.06 9.77
C PRO A 138 8.09 22.80 8.97
N VAL A 139 8.00 21.69 9.70
CA VAL A 139 7.53 20.40 9.21
C VAL A 139 6.07 20.52 8.78
N LYS A 140 5.73 20.00 7.59
CA LYS A 140 4.33 19.89 7.16
C LYS A 140 3.64 18.80 7.98
N ASN A 141 2.46 19.10 8.53
CA ASN A 141 1.61 18.07 9.11
C ASN A 141 1.05 17.17 7.98
N VAL A 142 1.29 15.87 8.10
CA VAL A 142 0.85 14.83 7.16
C VAL A 142 -0.04 13.77 7.84
N ASP A 143 -0.43 13.98 9.09
CA ASP A 143 -1.18 13.00 9.90
C ASP A 143 -2.49 12.61 9.21
N GLY A 144 -3.20 13.58 8.63
CA GLY A 144 -4.42 13.32 7.87
C GLY A 144 -4.17 12.46 6.63
N LYS A 145 -3.03 12.63 5.95
CA LYS A 145 -2.65 11.84 4.77
C LYS A 145 -2.24 10.41 5.13
N ILE A 146 -1.44 10.27 6.21
CA ILE A 146 -1.11 8.96 6.77
C ILE A 146 -2.39 8.23 7.18
N SER A 147 -3.25 8.88 7.96
CA SER A 147 -4.51 8.29 8.42
C SER A 147 -5.42 7.85 7.28
N ALA A 148 -5.54 8.66 6.21
CA ALA A 148 -6.32 8.28 5.03
C ALA A 148 -5.78 7.01 4.34
N MET A 149 -4.46 6.89 4.21
CA MET A 149 -3.82 5.70 3.64
C MET A 149 -3.92 4.48 4.57
N GLU A 150 -3.79 4.67 5.88
CA GLU A 150 -4.00 3.58 6.85
C GLU A 150 -5.45 3.07 6.82
N GLN A 151 -6.43 3.97 6.67
CA GLN A 151 -7.84 3.59 6.49
C GLN A 151 -8.07 2.86 5.16
N PHE A 152 -7.38 3.25 4.08
CA PHE A 152 -7.43 2.52 2.82
C PHE A 152 -6.87 1.10 2.98
N ILE A 153 -5.70 0.94 3.63
CA ILE A 153 -5.11 -0.37 3.95
C ILE A 153 -6.07 -1.22 4.77
N ASN A 154 -6.62 -0.68 5.86
CA ASN A 154 -7.52 -1.43 6.73
C ASN A 154 -8.76 -1.93 5.96
N ARG A 155 -9.42 -1.05 5.19
CA ARG A 155 -10.57 -1.44 4.36
C ARG A 155 -10.23 -2.56 3.37
N ARG A 156 -9.09 -2.44 2.70
CA ARG A 156 -8.61 -3.44 1.74
C ARG A 156 -8.36 -4.79 2.41
N ILE A 157 -7.69 -4.80 3.57
CA ILE A 157 -7.39 -6.02 4.34
C ILE A 157 -8.66 -6.65 4.92
N ASP A 158 -9.54 -5.85 5.53
CA ASP A 158 -10.76 -6.34 6.17
C ASP A 158 -11.72 -6.99 5.15
N ALA A 159 -11.77 -6.45 3.93
CA ALA A 159 -12.51 -7.05 2.83
C ALA A 159 -12.00 -8.46 2.49
N GLU A 160 -10.68 -8.63 2.33
CA GLU A 160 -10.08 -9.94 2.02
C GLU A 160 -10.25 -10.94 3.15
N VAL A 161 -9.98 -10.51 4.39
CA VAL A 161 -10.18 -11.37 5.57
C VAL A 161 -11.63 -11.85 5.65
N SER A 162 -12.61 -11.02 5.28
CA SER A 162 -14.02 -11.40 5.27
C SER A 162 -14.32 -12.42 4.16
N MET A 163 -13.76 -12.25 2.96
CA MET A 163 -13.92 -13.21 1.87
C MET A 163 -13.27 -14.57 2.18
N VAL A 164 -12.08 -14.58 2.79
CA VAL A 164 -11.39 -15.78 3.26
C VAL A 164 -12.24 -16.55 4.27
N LYS A 165 -12.83 -15.86 5.27
CA LYS A 165 -13.72 -16.49 6.26
C LYS A 165 -14.93 -17.16 5.60
N THR A 166 -15.51 -16.51 4.59
CA THR A 166 -16.64 -17.07 3.84
C THR A 166 -16.25 -18.34 3.09
N LYS A 167 -15.10 -18.35 2.39
CA LYS A 167 -14.58 -19.54 1.70
C LYS A 167 -14.39 -20.72 2.66
N LEU A 168 -13.84 -20.47 3.84
CA LEU A 168 -13.65 -21.50 4.88
C LEU A 168 -14.98 -22.07 5.39
N LYS A 169 -15.97 -21.22 5.71
CA LYS A 169 -17.31 -21.68 6.15
C LYS A 169 -18.01 -22.55 5.11
N VAL A 170 -17.95 -22.16 3.83
CA VAL A 170 -18.54 -22.94 2.74
C VAL A 170 -17.86 -24.30 2.62
N ASN A 171 -16.52 -24.35 2.71
CA ASN A 171 -15.76 -25.60 2.70
C ASN A 171 -16.07 -26.49 3.91
N GLU A 172 -16.25 -25.92 5.11
CA GLU A 172 -16.64 -26.69 6.30
C GLU A 172 -18.03 -27.32 6.12
N ILE A 173 -19.00 -26.59 5.59
CA ILE A 173 -20.34 -27.12 5.28
C ILE A 173 -20.24 -28.24 4.25
N TYR A 174 -19.44 -28.05 3.19
CA TYR A 174 -19.21 -29.06 2.16
C TYR A 174 -18.62 -30.34 2.74
N ASN A 175 -17.56 -30.22 3.55
CA ASN A 175 -16.90 -31.36 4.17
C ASN A 175 -17.79 -32.06 5.21
N LYS A 176 -18.63 -31.31 5.92
CA LYS A 176 -19.54 -31.84 6.94
C LYS A 176 -20.76 -32.55 6.34
N TYR A 177 -21.26 -32.07 5.20
CA TYR A 177 -22.45 -32.60 4.54
C TYR A 177 -22.22 -32.78 3.04
N PRO A 178 -21.37 -33.74 2.63
CA PRO A 178 -21.03 -33.94 1.21
C PRO A 178 -22.25 -34.33 0.35
N PHE A 179 -23.31 -34.84 0.98
CA PHE A 179 -24.53 -35.27 0.32
C PHE A 179 -25.52 -34.12 -0.02
N ILE A 180 -25.32 -32.89 0.45
CA ILE A 180 -26.26 -31.77 0.19
C ILE A 180 -26.44 -31.49 -1.31
N PHE A 181 -25.43 -31.72 -2.15
CA PHE A 181 -25.55 -31.58 -3.61
C PHE A 181 -26.44 -32.64 -4.28
N TRP A 182 -26.67 -33.80 -3.64
CA TRP A 182 -27.61 -34.81 -4.15
C TRP A 182 -29.08 -34.47 -3.86
N VAL A 183 -29.33 -33.58 -2.89
CA VAL A 183 -30.69 -33.21 -2.46
C VAL A 183 -31.27 -32.09 -3.35
N ILE A 184 -30.42 -31.21 -3.90
CA ILE A 184 -30.87 -30.08 -4.74
C ILE A 184 -31.59 -30.55 -6.02
N PRO A 185 -31.11 -31.56 -6.79
CA PRO A 185 -31.85 -32.10 -7.93
C PRO A 185 -33.14 -32.83 -7.52
N LEU A 186 -33.15 -33.46 -6.35
CA LEU A 186 -34.26 -34.29 -5.85
C LEU A 186 -35.49 -33.44 -5.49
N VAL A 187 -35.28 -32.23 -4.96
CA VAL A 187 -36.37 -31.28 -4.66
C VAL A 187 -36.96 -30.70 -5.95
N ILE A 188 -36.16 -30.52 -7.01
CA ILE A 188 -36.65 -30.03 -8.31
C ILE A 188 -37.46 -31.11 -9.04
N SER A 189 -37.08 -32.39 -8.94
CA SER A 189 -37.85 -33.51 -9.51
C SER A 189 -39.15 -33.84 -8.77
N ILE A 190 -39.30 -33.46 -7.50
CA ILE A 190 -40.56 -33.64 -6.76
C ILE A 190 -41.54 -32.46 -7.00
N ALA A 191 -41.04 -31.33 -7.49
CA ALA A 191 -41.81 -30.13 -7.81
C ALA A 191 -42.20 -30.01 -9.30
N SER A 192 -41.83 -30.99 -10.14
CA SER A 192 -42.20 -31.09 -11.57
C SER A 192 -43.20 -32.21 -11.77
#